data_AF-A0A1B8P7E9-F1
#
_entry.id   AF-A0A1B8P7E9-F1
#
_cell.length_a   1.000
_cell.length_b   1.000
_cell.length_c   1.000
_cell.angle_alpha   90.00
_cell.angle_beta   90.00
_cell.angle_gamma   90.00
#
_symmetry.space_group_name_H-M   'P 1'
#
loop_
_entity.id
_entity.type
_entity.pdbx_description
1 polymer ?
#
loop_
_entity_poly.entity_id
_entity_poly.type
_entity_poly.pdbx_seq_one_letter_code
_entity_poly.pdbx_strand_id
1 'polypeptide(L)'
;MVRLEDARWVEGHLTASGMTPIPLAKLAAKAHEMGLVTAASVHAFNRWSWASAEFPLGDETPRLPLDAVAVKYGDDDYHLLDRRDVRYPDVQLNNAHVTYYSPVATLVDLRVNKGSGEVEILEHYSWVECGKPIVPELVKGQLEGGIAMGIGHALLEEMPLYEDGPGNGTWNFNRYQLPLARHCAVWKQGSEILPPLSDTDPAKGMERW
;
A
#
# COMPACT_ATOMS: atom_id res chain seq x y z
N MET A 1 -29.72 12.53 20.94
CA MET A 1 -28.35 12.65 21.46
C MET A 1 -27.46 11.90 20.49
N VAL A 2 -26.43 12.54 19.93
CA VAL A 2 -25.52 11.90 18.97
C VAL A 2 -24.50 11.10 19.77
N ARG A 3 -24.30 9.83 19.43
CA ARG A 3 -23.23 9.02 20.00
C ARG A 3 -22.04 9.07 19.05
N LEU A 4 -20.83 9.02 19.59
CA LEU A 4 -19.59 9.06 18.81
C LEU A 4 -19.55 7.94 17.75
N GLU A 5 -20.09 6.77 18.11
CA GLU A 5 -20.21 5.59 17.23
C GLU A 5 -21.11 5.79 16.00
N ASP A 6 -21.99 6.79 16.01
CA ASP A 6 -22.87 7.09 14.88
C ASP A 6 -22.22 8.04 13.86
N ALA A 7 -21.02 8.56 14.15
CA ALA A 7 -20.29 9.52 13.32
C ALA A 7 -19.44 8.83 12.25
N ARG A 8 -19.55 9.30 11.01
CA ARG A 8 -18.84 8.75 9.84
C ARG A 8 -18.41 9.83 8.87
N TRP A 9 -17.23 9.65 8.28
CA TRP A 9 -16.72 10.49 7.20
C TRP A 9 -17.29 10.01 5.86
N VAL A 10 -17.94 10.91 5.12
CA VAL A 10 -18.48 10.66 3.78
C VAL A 10 -18.12 11.86 2.92
N GLU A 11 -17.38 11.65 1.83
CA GLU A 11 -17.01 12.68 0.84
C GLU A 11 -16.48 13.98 1.48
N GLY A 12 -15.55 13.87 2.44
CA GLY A 12 -14.95 15.02 3.12
C GLY A 12 -15.85 15.74 4.13
N HIS A 13 -16.99 15.15 4.48
CA HIS A 13 -17.92 15.67 5.49
C HIS A 13 -18.06 14.70 6.67
N LEU A 14 -18.13 15.25 7.87
CA LEU A 14 -18.50 14.51 9.06
C LEU A 14 -20.03 14.46 9.13
N THR A 15 -20.59 13.25 9.11
CA THR A 15 -22.03 13.00 9.18
C THR A 15 -22.35 12.16 10.41
N ALA A 16 -23.46 12.46 11.08
CA ALA A 16 -23.94 11.66 12.22
C ALA A 16 -25.47 11.74 12.31
N SER A 17 -26.14 10.58 12.44
CA SER A 17 -27.57 10.43 12.77
C SER A 17 -28.54 11.49 12.20
N GLY A 18 -28.48 11.73 10.88
CA GLY A 18 -29.40 12.66 10.19
C GLY A 18 -29.13 14.15 10.41
N MET A 19 -28.02 14.50 11.06
CA MET A 19 -27.59 15.89 11.20
C MET A 19 -27.02 16.45 9.89
N THR A 20 -27.02 17.78 9.79
CA THR A 20 -26.38 18.50 8.70
C THR A 20 -24.90 18.09 8.61
N PRO A 21 -24.44 17.58 7.44
CA PRO A 21 -23.03 17.26 7.23
C PRO A 21 -22.12 18.46 7.50
N ILE A 22 -21.02 18.24 8.23
CA ILE A 22 -20.05 19.29 8.54
C ILE A 22 -18.83 19.11 7.61
N PRO A 23 -18.52 20.07 6.73
CA PRO A 23 -17.33 20.00 5.89
C PRO A 23 -16.05 19.99 6.73
N LEU A 24 -15.04 19.22 6.32
CA LEU A 24 -13.74 19.15 6.99
C LEU A 24 -13.14 20.53 7.25
N ALA A 25 -13.21 21.46 6.28
CA ALA A 25 -12.68 22.81 6.44
C ALA A 25 -13.34 23.58 7.60
N LYS A 26 -14.65 23.41 7.79
CA LYS A 26 -15.39 24.05 8.88
C LYS A 26 -15.04 23.41 10.24
N LEU A 27 -14.87 22.09 10.25
CA LEU A 27 -14.41 21.35 11.44
C LEU A 27 -13.00 21.79 11.84
N ALA A 28 -12.07 21.85 10.88
CA ALA A 28 -10.69 22.25 11.09
C ALA A 28 -10.58 23.69 11.58
N ALA A 29 -11.34 24.63 10.98
CA ALA A 29 -11.39 26.01 11.44
C ALA A 29 -11.90 26.12 12.89
N LYS A 30 -12.93 25.34 13.26
CA LYS A 30 -13.44 25.34 14.62
C LYS A 30 -12.47 24.68 15.61
N ALA A 31 -11.81 23.60 15.21
CA ALA A 31 -10.76 22.95 16.01
C ALA A 31 -9.60 23.92 16.26
N HIS A 32 -9.19 24.68 15.23
CA HIS A 32 -8.16 25.72 15.35
C HIS A 32 -8.60 26.83 16.32
N GLU A 33 -9.81 27.37 16.17
CA GLU A 33 -10.38 28.37 17.08
C GLU A 33 -10.47 27.88 18.54
N MET A 34 -10.71 26.58 18.74
CA MET A 34 -10.80 25.95 20.06
C MET A 34 -9.44 25.53 20.64
N GLY A 35 -8.33 25.73 19.93
CA GLY A 35 -6.99 25.29 20.36
C GLY A 35 -6.82 23.76 20.43
N LEU A 36 -7.64 23.01 19.68
CA LEU A 36 -7.56 21.55 19.60
C LEU A 36 -6.44 21.12 18.63
N VAL A 37 -6.13 19.83 18.62
CA VAL A 37 -5.18 19.25 17.66
C VAL A 37 -5.70 19.45 16.23
N THR A 38 -4.94 20.14 15.39
CA THR A 38 -5.28 20.44 13.99
C THR A 38 -4.41 19.71 12.98
N ALA A 39 -3.21 19.28 13.38
CA ALA A 39 -2.33 18.45 12.57
C ALA A 39 -1.45 17.56 13.46
N ALA A 40 -0.94 16.47 12.87
CA ALA A 40 0.03 15.58 13.50
C ALA A 40 1.13 15.21 12.49
N SER A 41 2.36 15.09 12.98
CA SER A 41 3.49 14.46 12.30
C SER A 41 3.98 13.31 13.17
N VAL A 42 4.20 12.15 12.57
CA VAL A 42 4.47 10.91 13.32
C VAL A 42 5.68 10.18 12.76
N HIS A 43 6.37 9.48 13.63
CA HIS A 43 7.38 8.49 13.28
C HIS A 43 6.96 7.13 13.84
N ALA A 44 7.22 6.08 13.06
CA ALA A 44 6.92 4.72 13.44
C ALA A 44 8.12 3.82 13.13
N PHE A 45 8.64 3.16 14.15
CA PHE A 45 9.66 2.13 14.00
C PHE A 45 9.00 0.75 13.88
N ASN A 46 9.38 -0.02 12.87
CA ASN A 46 8.95 -1.40 12.72
C ASN A 46 10.16 -2.34 12.67
N ARG A 47 10.08 -3.43 13.45
CA ARG A 47 11.00 -4.57 13.38
C ARG A 47 10.19 -5.86 13.54
N TRP A 48 9.38 -6.18 12.53
CA TRP A 48 8.45 -7.33 12.53
C TRP A 48 7.38 -7.29 13.64
N SER A 49 7.29 -6.14 14.29
CA SER A 49 6.22 -5.65 15.13
C SER A 49 6.45 -4.13 15.21
N TRP A 50 5.41 -3.38 15.51
CA TRP A 50 5.53 -1.93 15.66
C TRP A 50 6.09 -1.59 17.03
N ALA A 51 7.03 -0.65 17.09
CA ALA A 51 7.29 0.05 18.32
C ALA A 51 6.01 0.74 18.77
N SER A 52 5.75 0.70 20.07
CA SER A 52 4.60 1.39 20.65
C SER A 52 5.02 2.24 21.82
N ALA A 53 4.34 3.35 21.99
CA ALA A 53 4.51 4.22 23.14
C ALA A 53 3.17 4.86 23.50
N GLU A 54 3.10 5.36 24.73
CA GLU A 54 1.98 6.14 25.22
C GLU A 54 2.26 7.62 25.00
N PHE A 55 1.27 8.34 24.47
CA PHE A 55 1.39 9.77 24.16
C PHE A 55 0.28 10.54 24.89
N PRO A 56 0.60 11.56 25.71
CA PRO A 56 -0.42 12.40 26.33
C PRO A 56 -1.09 13.27 25.27
N LEU A 57 -2.35 12.98 24.96
CA LEU A 57 -3.18 13.68 23.99
C LEU A 57 -4.42 14.24 24.70
N GLY A 58 -4.31 15.47 25.19
CA GLY A 58 -5.34 16.07 26.03
C GLY A 58 -5.46 15.32 27.36
N ASP A 59 -6.67 14.86 27.68
CA ASP A 59 -6.97 14.11 28.91
C ASP A 59 -6.67 12.61 28.80
N GLU A 60 -6.36 12.12 27.60
CA GLU A 60 -6.08 10.71 27.35
C GLU A 60 -4.58 10.47 27.16
N THR A 61 -4.14 9.24 27.43
CA THR A 61 -2.76 8.81 27.16
C THR A 61 -2.78 7.49 26.40
N PRO A 62 -3.28 7.48 25.15
CA PRO A 62 -3.41 6.26 24.37
C PRO A 62 -2.04 5.67 24.05
N ARG A 63 -1.98 4.34 24.02
CA ARG A 63 -0.86 3.60 23.43
C ARG A 63 -1.06 3.53 21.92
N LEU A 64 -0.10 4.07 21.18
CA LEU A 64 -0.11 4.08 19.72
C LEU A 64 1.06 3.24 19.18
N PRO A 65 0.93 2.61 18.01
CA PRO A 65 2.02 1.89 17.33
C PRO A 65 3.00 2.88 16.65
N LEU A 66 3.46 3.87 17.42
CA LEU A 66 4.33 4.96 17.01
C LEU A 66 5.45 5.11 18.04
N ASP A 67 6.63 5.56 17.60
CA ASP A 67 7.77 5.86 18.49
C ASP A 67 8.07 7.36 18.58
N ALA A 68 7.44 8.21 17.75
CA ALA A 68 7.35 9.66 17.99
C ALA A 68 6.07 10.27 17.41
N VAL A 69 5.57 11.31 18.07
CA VAL A 69 4.42 12.11 17.62
C VAL A 69 4.70 13.57 17.95
N ALA A 70 4.48 14.45 16.97
CA ALA A 70 4.39 15.89 17.16
C ALA A 70 3.02 16.37 16.67
N VAL A 71 2.37 17.27 17.41
CA VAL A 71 1.03 17.79 17.09
C VAL A 71 1.04 19.30 17.03
N LYS A 72 0.12 19.86 16.25
CA LYS A 72 -0.14 21.30 16.13
C LYS A 72 -1.46 21.63 16.81
N TYR A 73 -1.51 22.63 17.68
CA TYR A 73 -2.65 22.95 18.55
C TYR A 73 -3.25 24.31 18.21
N GLY A 74 -4.08 24.38 17.17
CA GLY A 74 -4.72 25.65 16.78
C GLY A 74 -3.76 26.84 16.62
N ASP A 75 -2.46 26.59 16.51
CA ASP A 75 -1.37 27.54 16.44
C ASP A 75 -0.56 27.26 15.18
N ASP A 76 0.70 27.74 15.09
CA ASP A 76 1.56 27.53 13.92
C ASP A 76 2.67 26.48 14.08
N ASP A 77 2.99 26.09 15.32
CA ASP A 77 4.14 25.28 15.66
C ASP A 77 3.80 23.81 15.93
N TYR A 78 4.76 22.92 15.68
CA TYR A 78 4.66 21.52 16.07
C TYR A 78 5.24 21.31 17.47
N HIS A 79 4.43 20.74 18.35
CA HIS A 79 4.80 20.38 19.71
C HIS A 79 5.10 18.89 19.76
N LEU A 80 6.36 18.53 19.97
CA LEU A 80 6.76 17.14 20.16
C LEU A 80 6.19 16.64 21.48
N LEU A 81 5.48 15.51 21.44
CA LEU A 81 4.92 14.90 22.63
C LEU A 81 5.95 13.98 23.30
N ASP A 82 6.09 14.12 24.61
CA ASP A 82 6.93 13.23 25.41
C ASP A 82 6.30 11.83 25.48
N ARG A 83 6.94 10.89 24.81
CA ARG A 83 6.56 9.48 24.81
C ARG A 83 6.80 8.82 26.16
N ARG A 84 5.86 7.97 26.59
CA ARG A 84 5.92 7.18 27.84
C ARG A 84 5.81 5.68 27.53
N ASP A 85 6.32 4.85 28.45
CA ASP A 85 6.36 3.38 28.35
C ASP A 85 6.64 2.85 26.93
N VAL A 86 7.81 3.24 26.41
CA VAL A 86 8.24 2.90 25.05
C VAL A 86 8.61 1.43 24.99
N ARG A 87 7.96 0.71 24.08
CA ARG A 87 8.19 -0.71 23.82
C ARG A 87 8.71 -0.88 22.42
N TYR A 88 9.98 -1.23 22.31
CA TYR A 88 10.56 -1.68 21.06
C TYR A 88 10.37 -3.18 20.89
N PRO A 89 10.15 -3.65 19.65
CA PRO A 89 10.15 -5.08 19.34
C PRO A 89 11.49 -5.74 19.68
N ASP A 90 11.44 -7.00 20.10
CA ASP A 90 12.62 -7.80 20.40
C ASP A 90 13.60 -7.80 19.20
N VAL A 91 14.89 -7.66 19.48
CA VAL A 91 15.95 -7.74 18.45
C VAL A 91 15.96 -9.10 17.75
N GLN A 92 15.52 -10.18 18.42
CA GLN A 92 15.43 -11.53 17.85
C GLN A 92 14.43 -11.62 16.69
N LEU A 93 13.47 -10.70 16.61
CA LEU A 93 12.53 -10.66 15.49
C LEU A 93 13.24 -10.42 14.15
N ASN A 94 14.44 -9.86 14.12
CA ASN A 94 15.25 -9.82 12.90
C ASN A 94 15.59 -11.21 12.33
N ASN A 95 15.54 -12.25 13.15
CA ASN A 95 15.74 -13.64 12.74
C ASN A 95 14.42 -14.30 12.27
N ALA A 96 13.27 -13.64 12.47
CA ALA A 96 12.01 -14.11 11.93
C ALA A 96 12.02 -13.87 10.42
N HIS A 97 12.21 -14.95 9.66
CA HIS A 97 11.91 -14.94 8.23
C HIS A 97 10.43 -14.56 8.01
N VAL A 98 10.19 -13.82 6.93
CA VAL A 98 8.91 -13.28 6.42
C VAL A 98 7.65 -14.06 6.84
N THR A 99 6.90 -13.52 7.80
CA THR A 99 5.50 -13.91 8.07
C THR A 99 4.48 -12.96 7.45
N TYR A 100 4.92 -11.86 6.82
CA TYR A 100 4.08 -11.04 5.93
C TYR A 100 4.25 -11.51 4.48
N TYR A 101 3.79 -12.71 4.22
CA TYR A 101 3.75 -13.26 2.87
C TYR A 101 2.48 -12.75 2.19
N SER A 102 2.64 -12.10 1.03
CA SER A 102 1.52 -11.71 0.18
C SER A 102 1.46 -12.66 -1.03
N PRO A 103 0.75 -13.80 -0.96
CA PRO A 103 0.65 -14.69 -2.10
C PRO A 103 -0.09 -14.03 -3.26
N VAL A 104 0.42 -14.29 -4.45
CA VAL A 104 -0.28 -14.06 -5.70
C VAL A 104 -0.40 -15.38 -6.44
N ALA A 105 -1.60 -15.68 -6.92
CA ALA A 105 -1.85 -16.78 -7.84
C ALA A 105 -2.38 -16.20 -9.14
N THR A 106 -1.79 -16.59 -10.27
CA THR A 106 -2.21 -16.11 -11.60
C THR A 106 -2.52 -17.29 -12.50
N LEU A 107 -3.68 -17.23 -13.16
CA LEU A 107 -4.08 -18.14 -14.22
C LEU A 107 -4.03 -17.40 -15.56
N VAL A 108 -3.44 -18.03 -16.57
CA VAL A 108 -3.28 -17.44 -17.91
C VAL A 108 -3.87 -18.39 -18.95
N ASP A 109 -4.80 -17.89 -19.76
CA ASP A 109 -5.23 -18.53 -21.00
C ASP A 109 -4.40 -17.98 -22.15
N LEU A 110 -3.77 -18.88 -22.92
CA LEU A 110 -2.86 -18.52 -24.00
C LEU A 110 -2.96 -19.50 -25.16
N ARG A 111 -2.58 -18.99 -26.34
CA ARG A 111 -2.43 -19.76 -27.56
C ARG A 111 -0.99 -19.76 -27.99
N VAL A 112 -0.50 -20.91 -28.45
CA VAL A 112 0.83 -21.04 -29.03
C VAL A 112 0.72 -21.51 -30.47
N ASN A 113 1.35 -20.78 -31.39
CA ASN A 113 1.54 -21.25 -32.75
C ASN A 113 2.68 -22.28 -32.78
N LYS A 114 2.36 -23.54 -33.08
CA LYS A 114 3.34 -24.64 -33.09
C LYS A 114 4.42 -24.51 -34.18
N GLY A 115 4.17 -23.75 -35.23
CA GLY A 115 5.12 -23.55 -36.33
C GLY A 115 6.09 -22.42 -36.05
N SER A 116 5.61 -21.27 -35.58
CA SER A 116 6.45 -20.08 -35.32
C SER A 116 6.95 -19.98 -33.87
N GLY A 117 6.32 -20.69 -32.93
CA GLY A 117 6.56 -20.53 -31.49
C GLY A 117 5.89 -19.29 -30.89
N GLU A 118 5.17 -18.50 -31.68
CA GLU A 118 4.51 -17.27 -31.21
C GLU A 118 3.45 -17.57 -30.15
N VAL A 119 3.51 -16.84 -29.04
CA VAL A 119 2.60 -16.95 -27.91
C VAL A 119 1.67 -15.73 -27.88
N GLU A 120 0.37 -15.98 -27.86
CA GLU A 120 -0.68 -14.97 -27.73
C GLU A 120 -1.40 -15.19 -26.39
N ILE A 121 -1.35 -14.21 -25.49
CA ILE A 121 -2.13 -14.23 -24.24
C ILE A 121 -3.55 -13.77 -24.55
N LEU A 122 -4.53 -14.61 -24.24
CA LEU A 122 -5.94 -14.35 -24.52
C LEU A 122 -6.63 -13.65 -23.35
N GLU A 123 -6.34 -14.12 -22.13
CA GLU A 123 -6.92 -13.65 -20.87
C GLU A 123 -6.03 -14.07 -19.70
N HIS A 124 -6.03 -13.30 -18.62
CA HIS A 124 -5.41 -13.71 -17.37
C HIS A 124 -6.18 -13.19 -16.17
N TYR A 125 -6.12 -13.96 -15.08
CA TYR A 125 -6.78 -13.63 -13.83
C TYR A 125 -5.83 -13.85 -12.66
N SER A 126 -5.73 -12.86 -11.77
CA SER A 126 -4.85 -12.92 -10.60
C SER A 126 -5.59 -12.73 -9.29
N TRP A 127 -5.28 -13.57 -8.30
CA TRP A 127 -5.71 -13.42 -6.91
C TRP A 127 -4.53 -12.99 -6.08
N VAL A 128 -4.70 -11.93 -5.28
CA VAL A 128 -3.68 -11.44 -4.36
C VAL A 128 -4.23 -11.40 -2.94
N GLU A 129 -3.45 -11.87 -1.98
CA GLU A 129 -3.71 -11.70 -0.56
C GLU A 129 -2.65 -10.75 0.00
N CYS A 130 -3.05 -9.57 0.47
CA CYS A 130 -2.13 -8.55 0.96
C CYS A 130 -2.56 -7.96 2.32
N GLY A 131 -3.31 -8.73 3.11
CA GLY A 131 -4.00 -8.23 4.31
C GLY A 131 -4.96 -7.09 3.97
N LYS A 132 -5.14 -6.15 4.89
CA LYS A 132 -6.02 -4.98 4.66
C LYS A 132 -5.35 -3.94 3.75
N PRO A 133 -5.83 -3.73 2.50
CA PRO A 133 -5.24 -2.73 1.62
C PRO A 133 -5.48 -1.31 2.16
N ILE A 134 -4.44 -0.47 2.14
CA ILE A 134 -4.56 0.95 2.49
C ILE A 134 -5.27 1.70 1.35
N VAL A 135 -4.81 1.49 0.11
CA VAL A 135 -5.39 2.05 -1.12
C VAL A 135 -5.55 0.93 -2.15
N PRO A 136 -6.75 0.35 -2.30
CA PRO A 136 -7.00 -0.77 -3.21
C PRO A 136 -6.63 -0.49 -4.67
N GLU A 137 -6.77 0.75 -5.12
CA GLU A 137 -6.46 1.18 -6.48
C GLU A 137 -4.95 1.11 -6.77
N LEU A 138 -4.12 1.48 -5.78
CA LEU A 138 -2.67 1.34 -5.90
C LEU A 138 -2.25 -0.13 -5.92
N VAL A 139 -2.91 -0.96 -5.11
CA VAL A 139 -2.69 -2.41 -5.09
C VAL A 139 -2.95 -3.01 -6.47
N LYS A 140 -4.08 -2.65 -7.10
CA LYS A 140 -4.40 -3.07 -8.47
C LYS A 140 -3.38 -2.58 -9.48
N GLY A 141 -2.97 -1.32 -9.41
CA GLY A 141 -1.97 -0.77 -10.33
C GLY A 141 -0.60 -1.47 -10.23
N GLN A 142 -0.16 -1.84 -9.02
CA GLN A 142 1.05 -2.64 -8.84
C GLN A 142 0.89 -4.04 -9.43
N LEU A 143 -0.23 -4.70 -9.17
CA LEU A 143 -0.51 -6.03 -9.72
C LEU A 143 -0.49 -6.04 -11.26
N GLU A 144 -1.12 -5.03 -11.90
CA GLU A 144 -1.10 -4.86 -13.35
C GLU A 144 0.32 -4.64 -13.89
N GLY A 145 1.12 -3.79 -13.22
CA GLY A 145 2.50 -3.54 -13.57
C GLY A 145 3.39 -4.78 -13.42
N GLY A 146 3.25 -5.49 -12.31
CA GLY A 146 3.97 -6.74 -12.02
C GLY A 146 3.66 -7.83 -13.04
N ILE A 147 2.39 -8.02 -13.41
CA ILE A 147 2.00 -8.96 -14.46
C ILE A 147 2.60 -8.56 -15.81
N ALA A 148 2.53 -7.28 -16.18
CA ALA A 148 3.14 -6.81 -17.42
C ALA A 148 4.65 -7.07 -17.47
N MET A 149 5.37 -6.83 -16.36
CA MET A 149 6.78 -7.17 -16.24
C MET A 149 7.02 -8.67 -16.36
N GLY A 150 6.21 -9.49 -15.69
CA GLY A 150 6.31 -10.96 -15.77
C GLY A 150 6.11 -11.49 -17.20
N ILE A 151 5.16 -10.92 -17.94
CA ILE A 151 4.92 -11.24 -19.36
C ILE A 151 6.11 -10.83 -20.22
N GLY A 152 6.62 -9.61 -20.03
CA GLY A 152 7.82 -9.12 -20.71
C GLY A 152 8.99 -10.06 -20.50
N HIS A 153 9.28 -10.38 -19.24
CA HIS A 153 10.37 -11.26 -18.86
C HIS A 153 10.24 -12.69 -19.42
N ALA A 154 9.02 -13.23 -19.46
CA ALA A 154 8.79 -14.60 -19.93
C ALA A 154 8.84 -14.74 -21.45
N LEU A 155 8.41 -13.71 -22.21
CA LEU A 155 8.14 -13.86 -23.64
C LEU A 155 8.96 -12.96 -24.56
N LEU A 156 9.52 -11.85 -24.07
CA LEU A 156 10.05 -10.78 -24.93
C LEU A 156 11.46 -10.33 -24.55
N GLU A 157 11.77 -10.29 -23.25
CA GLU A 157 13.01 -9.72 -22.75
C GLU A 157 14.11 -10.78 -22.76
N GLU A 158 14.86 -10.83 -23.86
CA GLU A 158 16.05 -11.68 -23.98
C GLU A 158 17.34 -10.86 -23.79
N MET A 159 18.27 -11.43 -23.03
CA MET A 159 19.58 -10.83 -22.79
C MET A 159 20.70 -11.87 -23.05
N PRO A 160 21.28 -11.90 -24.26
CA PRO A 160 22.42 -12.73 -24.62
C PRO A 160 23.58 -12.51 -23.65
N LEU A 161 24.28 -13.60 -23.38
CA LEU A 161 25.46 -13.59 -22.54
C LEU A 161 26.66 -12.99 -23.30
N TYR A 162 27.67 -12.55 -22.54
CA TYR A 162 28.98 -12.11 -23.05
C TYR A 162 28.94 -10.86 -23.95
N GLU A 163 29.80 -10.80 -24.96
CA GLU A 163 30.13 -9.59 -25.74
C GLU A 163 28.97 -9.08 -26.61
N ASP A 164 27.98 -9.93 -26.88
CA ASP A 164 26.75 -9.58 -27.59
C ASP A 164 25.67 -8.99 -26.67
N GLY A 165 25.88 -9.00 -25.35
CA GLY A 165 24.97 -8.46 -24.35
C GLY A 165 24.96 -6.92 -24.27
N PRO A 166 24.13 -6.34 -23.39
CA PRO A 166 23.88 -4.89 -23.33
C PRO A 166 25.09 -4.02 -22.97
N GLY A 167 26.19 -4.61 -22.51
CA GLY A 167 27.42 -3.90 -22.15
C GLY A 167 28.19 -3.29 -23.32
N ASN A 168 27.87 -3.66 -24.57
CA ASN A 168 28.59 -3.16 -25.76
C ASN A 168 28.06 -1.81 -26.31
N GLY A 169 27.05 -1.22 -25.67
CA GLY A 169 26.52 0.10 -26.03
C GLY A 169 25.71 0.17 -27.34
N THR A 170 25.47 -0.96 -28.01
CA THR A 170 24.68 -1.04 -29.27
C THR A 170 23.22 -1.42 -29.06
N TRP A 171 22.80 -1.50 -27.80
CA TRP A 171 21.47 -1.96 -27.40
C TRP A 171 20.46 -0.82 -27.27
N ASN A 172 19.29 -1.02 -27.87
CA ASN A 172 18.12 -0.16 -27.74
C ASN A 172 16.84 -1.02 -27.79
N PHE A 173 15.66 -0.37 -27.77
CA PHE A 173 14.36 -1.08 -27.78
C PHE A 173 14.05 -1.86 -29.07
N ASN A 174 14.94 -1.81 -30.06
CA ASN A 174 14.92 -2.72 -31.21
C ASN A 174 15.40 -4.14 -30.86
N ARG A 175 16.24 -4.30 -29.83
CA ARG A 175 16.83 -5.56 -29.36
C ARG A 175 16.24 -6.02 -28.04
N TYR A 176 16.01 -5.08 -27.12
CA TYR A 176 15.31 -5.34 -25.87
C TYR A 176 13.83 -5.01 -26.02
N GLN A 177 13.01 -6.03 -26.24
CA GLN A 177 11.59 -5.84 -26.52
C GLN A 177 10.80 -5.72 -25.22
N LEU A 178 10.28 -4.52 -24.96
CA LEU A 178 9.35 -4.32 -23.87
C LEU A 178 7.93 -4.80 -24.25
N PRO A 179 7.15 -5.28 -23.27
CA PRO A 179 5.76 -5.62 -23.49
C PRO A 179 4.96 -4.38 -23.91
N LEU A 180 4.13 -4.55 -24.94
CA LEU A 180 3.16 -3.57 -25.41
C LEU A 180 1.77 -3.98 -24.94
N ALA A 181 0.81 -3.07 -24.96
CA ALA A 181 -0.57 -3.34 -24.51
C ALA A 181 -1.20 -4.59 -25.17
N ARG A 182 -0.87 -4.87 -26.43
CA ARG A 182 -1.35 -6.07 -27.15
C ARG A 182 -0.81 -7.39 -26.58
N HIS A 183 0.33 -7.37 -25.89
CA HIS A 183 0.95 -8.56 -25.29
C HIS A 183 0.34 -8.89 -23.92
N CYS A 184 -0.27 -7.91 -23.24
CA CYS A 184 -0.73 -8.05 -21.85
C CYS A 184 -2.23 -8.33 -21.70
N ALA A 185 -2.97 -8.51 -22.81
CA ALA A 185 -4.43 -8.70 -22.79
C ALA A 185 -5.18 -7.66 -21.93
N VAL A 186 -4.79 -6.38 -22.00
CA VAL A 186 -5.24 -5.31 -21.08
C VAL A 186 -6.76 -5.12 -20.95
N TRP A 187 -7.54 -5.57 -21.95
CA TRP A 187 -9.01 -5.48 -21.94
C TRP A 187 -9.70 -6.74 -21.38
N LYS A 188 -8.93 -7.79 -21.14
CA LYS A 188 -9.36 -9.11 -20.64
C LYS A 188 -8.47 -9.56 -19.48
N GLN A 189 -8.03 -8.60 -18.66
CA GLN A 189 -7.33 -8.87 -17.41
C GLN A 189 -8.30 -8.77 -16.24
N GLY A 190 -8.25 -9.74 -15.35
CA GLY A 190 -9.02 -9.76 -14.11
C GLY A 190 -8.11 -9.81 -12.90
N SER A 191 -8.52 -9.16 -11.81
CA SER A 191 -7.86 -9.33 -10.52
C SER A 191 -8.82 -9.24 -9.35
N GLU A 192 -8.49 -9.98 -8.30
CA GLU A 192 -9.21 -9.99 -7.04
C GLU A 192 -8.24 -9.86 -5.86
N ILE A 193 -8.54 -8.92 -4.96
CA ILE A 193 -7.86 -8.82 -3.67
C ILE A 193 -8.69 -9.66 -2.69
N LEU A 194 -8.08 -10.73 -2.18
CA LEU A 194 -8.73 -11.61 -1.23
C LEU A 194 -9.01 -10.88 0.09
N PRO A 195 -10.14 -11.18 0.76
CA PRO A 195 -10.46 -10.55 2.03
C PRO A 195 -9.39 -10.89 3.09
N PRO A 196 -9.12 -9.96 4.03
CA PRO A 196 -8.20 -10.22 5.12
C PRO A 196 -8.67 -11.40 5.97
N LEU A 197 -7.73 -12.14 6.57
CA LEU A 197 -8.05 -13.33 7.36
C LEU A 197 -8.70 -12.99 8.70
N SER A 198 -8.54 -11.75 9.19
CA SER A 198 -9.16 -11.23 10.40
C SER A 198 -9.18 -9.70 10.42
N ASP A 199 -10.00 -9.10 11.28
CA ASP A 199 -10.08 -7.63 11.43
C ASP A 199 -8.77 -6.98 11.91
N THR A 200 -7.89 -7.78 12.52
CA THR A 200 -6.57 -7.36 13.00
C THR A 200 -5.44 -7.77 12.05
N ASP A 201 -5.75 -8.35 10.89
CA ASP A 201 -4.75 -8.74 9.89
C ASP A 201 -4.07 -7.47 9.34
N PRO A 202 -2.79 -7.25 9.66
CA PRO A 202 -2.10 -6.04 9.26
C PRO A 202 -1.93 -6.00 7.73
N ALA A 203 -1.83 -4.80 7.18
CA ALA A 203 -1.43 -4.63 5.78
C ALA A 203 -0.10 -5.33 5.53
N LYS A 204 -0.02 -6.13 4.46
CA LYS A 204 1.18 -6.86 4.06
C LYS A 204 1.85 -6.12 2.91
N GLY A 205 3.17 -6.17 2.89
CA GLY A 205 3.94 -5.61 1.77
C GLY A 205 3.67 -6.44 0.51
N MET A 206 3.29 -5.79 -0.58
CA MET A 206 3.21 -6.45 -1.89
C MET A 206 4.50 -6.26 -2.68
N GLU A 207 5.08 -5.05 -2.65
CA GLU A 207 6.30 -4.71 -3.37
C GLU A 207 7.10 -3.70 -2.52
N ARG A 208 8.41 -3.92 -2.38
CA ARG A 208 9.33 -2.98 -1.73
C ARG A 208 10.00 -2.13 -2.81
N TRP A 209 9.90 -0.82 -2.71
CA TRP A 209 10.91 0.09 -3.27
C TRP A 209 11.92 0.41 -2.17
#